data_AF-A0A4S4CD70-F1
#
_entry.id   AF-A0A4S4CD70-F1
#
_cell.length_a   1.000
_cell.length_b   1.000
_cell.length_c   1.000
_cell.angle_alpha   90.00
_cell.angle_beta   90.00
_cell.angle_gamma   90.00
#
_symmetry.space_group_name_H-M   'P 1'
#
loop_
_entity.id
_entity.type
_entity.pdbx_description
1 polymer ?
#
loop_
_entity_poly.entity_id
_entity_poly.type
_entity_poly.pdbx_seq_one_letter_code
_entity_poly.pdbx_strand_id
1 'polypeptide(L)'
;MPVPSSPPLLLVIDVLDEDTGLADVEDDRGRTFQLPAEWLPDANDGAAYHAHATGMAVTFTPAPDGARLLRERSKQTLLAFSDEHGSDESGSDGSGEPT
;
A
#
# COMPACT_ATOMS: atom_id res chain seq x y z
N MET A 1 -31.23 15.51 5.52
CA MET A 1 -30.03 15.75 4.69
C MET A 1 -29.25 14.44 4.65
N PRO A 2 -29.02 13.79 3.50
CA PRO A 2 -28.06 12.70 3.46
C PRO A 2 -26.68 13.26 3.77
N VAL A 3 -25.98 12.66 4.74
CA VAL A 3 -24.58 13.00 4.99
C VAL A 3 -23.77 12.59 3.76
N PRO A 4 -22.85 13.43 3.26
CA PRO A 4 -21.96 12.99 2.19
C PRO A 4 -21.12 11.83 2.73
N SER A 5 -21.36 10.63 2.23
CA SER A 5 -20.49 9.48 2.48
C SER A 5 -19.26 9.63 1.61
N SER A 6 -18.08 9.78 2.21
CA SER A 6 -16.84 9.69 1.46
C SER A 6 -16.70 8.29 0.84
N PRO A 7 -16.05 8.17 -0.33
CA PRO A 7 -15.73 6.86 -0.89
C PRO A 7 -14.90 6.05 0.12
N PRO A 8 -15.10 4.72 0.19
CA PRO A 8 -14.32 3.86 1.08
C PRO A 8 -12.83 4.00 0.80
N LEU A 9 -12.05 4.24 1.85
CA LEU A 9 -10.59 4.20 1.79
C LEU A 9 -10.12 2.77 2.13
N LEU A 10 -9.23 2.20 1.32
CA LEU A 10 -8.57 0.94 1.65
C LEU A 10 -7.35 1.23 2.52
N LEU A 11 -7.28 0.59 3.68
CA LEU A 11 -6.16 0.67 4.62
C LEU A 11 -5.60 -0.71 4.86
N VAL A 12 -4.28 -0.84 4.95
CA VAL A 12 -3.60 -2.11 5.25
C VAL A 12 -2.63 -1.88 6.40
N ILE A 13 -2.69 -2.72 7.43
CA ILE A 13 -1.72 -2.71 8.54
C ILE A 13 -0.36 -3.12 7.96
N ASP A 14 0.61 -2.21 7.98
CA ASP A 14 1.99 -2.50 7.64
C ASP A 14 2.73 -3.08 8.84
N VAL A 15 2.55 -2.44 10.01
CA VAL A 15 3.13 -2.86 11.29
C VAL A 15 2.10 -2.71 12.41
N LEU A 16 1.94 -3.74 13.23
CA LEU A 16 1.22 -3.69 14.49
C LEU A 16 2.22 -3.71 15.67
N ASP A 17 2.20 -2.65 16.48
CA ASP A 17 2.97 -2.58 17.72
C ASP A 17 2.07 -2.98 18.91
N GLU A 18 2.30 -4.20 19.41
CA GLU A 18 1.56 -4.78 20.54
C GLU A 18 1.93 -4.14 21.89
N ASP A 19 3.11 -3.53 22.01
CA ASP A 19 3.56 -2.87 23.24
C ASP A 19 2.87 -1.52 23.43
N THR A 20 2.63 -0.80 22.34
CA THR A 20 1.96 0.51 22.35
C THR A 20 0.46 0.43 22.03
N GLY A 21 0.01 -0.67 21.42
CA GLY A 21 -1.37 -0.84 20.97
C GLY A 21 -1.71 0.02 19.73
N LEU A 22 -0.70 0.36 18.93
CA LEU A 22 -0.82 1.20 17.75
C LEU A 22 -0.51 0.39 16.48
N ALA A 23 -1.28 0.64 15.43
CA ALA A 23 -1.11 0.05 14.11
C ALA A 23 -0.74 1.14 13.11
N ASP A 24 0.37 0.95 12.42
CA ASP A 24 0.74 1.73 11.25
C ASP A 24 0.00 1.16 10.05
N VAL A 25 -0.88 1.97 9.47
CA VAL A 25 -1.69 1.60 8.31
C VAL A 25 -1.32 2.42 7.09
N GLU A 26 -1.19 1.76 5.95
CA GLU A 26 -0.93 2.38 4.65
C GLU A 26 -2.22 2.44 3.81
N ASP A 27 -2.45 3.55 3.12
CA ASP A 27 -3.54 3.71 2.15
C ASP A 27 -3.14 3.41 0.70
N ASP A 28 -4.11 3.44 -0.21
CA ASP A 28 -3.91 3.21 -1.65
C ASP A 28 -3.02 4.26 -2.35
N ARG A 29 -2.67 5.34 -1.67
CA ARG A 29 -1.77 6.41 -2.15
C ARG A 29 -0.38 6.30 -1.53
N GLY A 30 -0.10 5.28 -0.73
CA GLY A 30 1.16 5.10 -0.01
C GLY A 30 1.35 6.07 1.15
N ARG A 31 0.25 6.58 1.74
CA ARG A 31 0.30 7.40 2.94
C ARG A 31 0.15 6.51 4.17
N THR A 32 1.05 6.69 5.13
CA THR A 32 1.03 5.97 6.40
C THR A 32 0.33 6.80 7.49
N PHE A 33 -0.51 6.15 8.28
CA PHE A 33 -1.23 6.72 9.42
C PHE A 33 -1.11 5.80 10.62
N GLN A 34 -1.11 6.37 11.82
CA GLN A 34 -1.09 5.59 13.05
C GLN A 34 -2.49 5.55 13.66
N LEU A 35 -3.03 4.35 13.88
CA LEU A 35 -4.36 4.11 14.43
C LEU A 35 -4.28 3.23 15.69
N PRO A 36 -5.16 3.42 16.69
CA PRO A 36 -5.30 2.48 17.79
C PRO A 36 -5.72 1.10 17.27
N ALA A 37 -4.99 0.05 17.65
CA ALA A 37 -5.29 -1.32 17.24
C ALA A 37 -6.69 -1.77 17.71
N GLU A 38 -7.15 -1.25 18.83
CA GLU A 38 -8.49 -1.49 19.40
C GLU A 38 -9.65 -1.01 18.49
N TRP A 39 -9.38 -0.14 17.51
CA TRP A 39 -10.39 0.27 16.52
C TRP A 39 -10.52 -0.73 15.36
N LEU A 40 -9.54 -1.63 15.22
CA LEU A 40 -9.40 -2.56 14.11
C LEU A 40 -9.78 -3.98 14.58
N PRO A 41 -10.92 -4.53 14.13
CA PRO A 41 -11.32 -5.88 14.51
C PRO A 41 -10.36 -6.91 13.90
N ASP A 42 -9.86 -7.83 14.71
CA ASP A 42 -8.88 -8.85 14.31
C ASP A 42 -7.57 -8.25 13.74
N ALA A 43 -7.10 -7.14 14.33
CA ALA A 43 -5.84 -6.48 13.98
C ALA A 43 -4.66 -7.45 13.96
N ASN A 44 -3.98 -7.54 12.81
CA ASN A 44 -2.78 -8.35 12.58
C ASN A 44 -1.96 -7.71 11.45
N ASP A 45 -0.65 -7.98 11.40
CA ASP A 45 0.20 -7.50 10.31
C ASP A 45 -0.33 -7.95 8.93
N GLY A 46 -0.41 -7.01 8.00
CA GLY A 46 -0.97 -7.23 6.67
C GLY A 46 -2.49 -7.36 6.63
N ALA A 47 -3.23 -7.19 7.74
CA ALA A 47 -4.68 -7.12 7.70
C ALA A 47 -5.15 -5.86 6.97
N ALA A 48 -6.24 -5.95 6.22
CA ALA A 48 -6.75 -4.85 5.42
C ALA A 48 -8.19 -4.51 5.77
N TYR A 49 -8.56 -3.24 5.63
CA TYR A 49 -9.86 -2.70 6.04
C TYR A 49 -10.37 -1.66 5.06
N HIS A 50 -11.69 -1.68 4.82
CA HIS A 50 -12.40 -0.54 4.24
C HIS A 50 -12.79 0.43 5.36
N ALA A 51 -12.21 1.61 5.34
CA ALA A 51 -12.55 2.71 6.23
C ALA A 51 -13.62 3.60 5.59
N HIS A 52 -14.73 3.76 6.30
CA HIS A 52 -15.83 4.65 5.93
C HIS A 52 -15.98 5.76 6.97
N ALA A 53 -15.67 6.99 6.57
CA ALA A 53 -15.93 8.17 7.39
C ALA A 53 -17.38 8.64 7.19
N THR A 54 -18.15 8.68 8.27
CA THR A 54 -19.52 9.19 8.32
C THR A 54 -19.61 10.30 9.35
N GLY A 55 -19.48 11.56 8.90
CA GLY A 55 -19.49 12.72 9.79
C GLY A 55 -18.32 12.69 10.78
N MET A 56 -18.61 12.44 12.06
CA MET A 56 -17.61 12.33 13.13
C MET A 56 -17.21 10.90 13.48
N ALA A 57 -17.77 9.89 12.81
CA ALA A 57 -17.47 8.49 13.06
C ALA A 57 -16.69 7.88 11.89
N VAL A 58 -15.78 6.95 12.20
CA VAL A 58 -15.12 6.10 11.21
C VAL A 58 -15.48 4.66 11.50
N THR A 59 -15.90 3.92 10.47
CA THR A 59 -16.20 2.50 10.57
C THR A 59 -15.17 1.72 9.75
N PHE A 60 -14.58 0.71 10.38
CA PHE A 60 -13.61 -0.19 9.74
C PHE A 60 -14.26 -1.54 9.48
N THR A 61 -14.23 -1.98 8.22
CA THR A 61 -14.76 -3.30 7.82
C THR A 61 -13.62 -4.15 7.26
N PRO A 62 -13.38 -5.37 7.78
CA PRO A 62 -12.34 -6.26 7.26
C PRO A 62 -12.44 -6.49 5.75
N ALA A 63 -11.30 -6.43 5.07
CA ALA A 63 -11.15 -6.55 3.63
C ALA A 63 -10.14 -7.66 3.31
N PRO A 64 -10.52 -8.96 3.36
CA PRO A 64 -9.57 -10.07 3.26
C PRO A 64 -8.76 -10.08 1.95
N ASP A 65 -9.31 -9.54 0.87
CA ASP A 65 -8.62 -9.40 -0.42
C ASP A 65 -7.75 -8.13 -0.51
N GLY A 66 -7.90 -7.18 0.42
CA GLY A 66 -7.28 -5.86 0.38
C GLY A 66 -5.76 -5.90 0.46
N ALA A 67 -5.21 -6.77 1.31
CA ALA A 67 -3.77 -6.98 1.43
C ALA A 67 -3.15 -7.52 0.14
N ARG A 68 -3.89 -8.37 -0.58
CA ARG A 68 -3.48 -8.89 -1.89
C ARG A 68 -3.49 -7.79 -2.95
N LEU A 69 -4.54 -6.97 -2.96
CA LEU A 69 -4.70 -5.86 -3.89
C LEU A 69 -3.61 -4.79 -3.73
N LEU A 70 -3.24 -4.45 -2.50
CA LEU A 70 -2.18 -3.47 -2.24
C LEU A 70 -0.80 -4.03 -2.64
N ARG A 71 -0.49 -5.28 -2.27
CA ARG A 71 0.76 -5.97 -2.67
C ARG A 71 0.90 -6.10 -4.19
N GLU A 72 -0.19 -6.41 -4.90
CA GLU A 72 -0.20 -6.48 -6.37
C GLU A 72 0.08 -5.10 -6.99
N ARG A 73 -0.48 -4.04 -6.40
CA ARG A 73 -0.22 -2.65 -6.83
C ARG A 73 1.20 -2.18 -6.55
N SER A 74 1.76 -2.45 -5.37
CA SER A 74 3.14 -2.06 -5.03
C SER A 74 4.17 -2.77 -5.92
N LYS A 75 3.92 -4.01 -6.33
CA LYS A 75 4.75 -4.72 -7.33
C LYS A 75 4.71 -4.06 -8.71
N GLN A 76 3.54 -3.59 -9.15
CA GLN A 76 3.41 -2.92 -10.44
C GLN A 76 4.13 -1.56 -10.46
N THR A 77 4.10 -0.82 -9.36
CA THR A 77 4.87 0.42 -9.24
C THR A 77 6.38 0.17 -9.30
N LEU A 78 6.90 -0.85 -8.61
CA LEU A 78 8.32 -1.22 -8.69
C LEU A 78 8.77 -1.62 -10.10
N LEU A 79 7.91 -2.32 -10.85
CA LEU A 79 8.18 -2.69 -12.24
C LEU A 79 8.17 -1.47 -13.18
N ALA A 80 7.25 -0.52 -12.97
CA ALA A 80 7.19 0.71 -13.76
C ALA A 80 8.47 1.57 -13.64
N PHE A 81 9.10 1.61 -12.46
CA PHE A 81 10.39 2.30 -12.28
C PHE A 81 11.58 1.56 -12.89
N SER A 82 11.48 0.24 -13.10
CA SER A 82 12.55 -0.56 -13.69
C SER A 82 12.60 -0.45 -15.21
N ASP A 83 11.48 -0.11 -15.87
CA ASP A 83 11.41 0.04 -17.33
C ASP A 83 12.02 1.36 -17.83
N GLU A 84 12.00 2.43 -17.01
CA GLU A 84 12.57 3.73 -17.38
C GLU A 84 14.11 3.77 -17.35
N HIS A 85 14.77 2.70 -16.89
CA HIS A 85 16.23 2.51 -16.96
C HIS A 85 16.66 1.44 -17.98
N GLY A 86 15.75 0.97 -18.84
CA GLY A 86 16.01 -0.14 -19.77
C GLY A 86 16.42 0.24 -21.18
N SER A 87 16.42 1.53 -21.55
CA SER A 87 16.65 1.95 -22.93
C SER A 87 17.79 2.95 -23.07
N ASP A 88 19.02 2.45 -22.97
CA ASP A 88 20.13 2.96 -23.79
C ASP A 88 20.84 1.74 -24.40
N GLU A 89 20.37 1.39 -25.60
CA GLU A 89 20.90 0.31 -26.44
C GLU A 89 22.06 0.85 -27.28
N SER A 90 22.99 -0.05 -27.60
CA SER A 90 23.88 -0.01 -28.76
C SER A 90 25.14 0.87 -28.76
N GLY A 91 26.29 0.18 -28.77
CA GLY A 91 27.32 0.47 -29.77
C GLY A 91 28.78 0.46 -29.30
N SER A 92 29.43 -0.71 -29.28
CA SER A 92 30.41 -1.10 -30.31
C SER A 92 31.32 -2.22 -29.81
N ASP A 93 30.99 -3.42 -30.25
CA ASP A 93 31.96 -4.50 -30.48
C ASP A 93 32.93 -4.02 -31.59
N GLY A 94 34.20 -3.87 -31.25
CA GLY A 94 35.27 -3.43 -32.16
C GLY A 94 36.43 -4.42 -32.10
N SER A 95 36.33 -5.43 -32.95
CA SER A 95 37.33 -6.47 -33.24
C SER A 95 38.71 -5.94 -33.72
N GLY A 96 39.78 -6.73 -33.45
CA GLY A 96 41.10 -6.74 -34.13
C GLY A 96 42.18 -5.81 -33.54
N GLU A 97 43.48 -6.13 -33.44
CA GLU A 97 44.37 -7.12 -34.08
C GLU A 97 45.76 -7.09 -33.34
N PRO A 98 46.67 -8.10 -33.46
CA PRO A 98 47.91 -8.18 -32.67
C PRO A 98 49.15 -7.57 -33.35
N THR A 99 50.18 -7.23 -32.56
CA THR A 99 51.60 -7.26 -32.96
C THR A 99 52.52 -7.41 -31.75
#